data_AF-A0A7Y9G8D9-F1
#
_entry.id   AF-A0A7Y9G8D9-F1
#
_cell.length_a   1.000
_cell.length_b   1.000
_cell.length_c   1.000
_cell.angle_alpha   90.00
_cell.angle_beta   90.00
_cell.angle_gamma   90.00
#
_symmetry.space_group_name_H-M   'P 1'
#
loop_
_entity.id
_entity.type
_entity.pdbx_description
1 polymer ?
#
loop_
_entity_poly.entity_id
_entity_poly.type
_entity_poly.pdbx_seq_one_letter_code
_entity_poly.pdbx_strand_id
1 'polypeptide(L)'
;MAYPFDPEQPLPDPLTPDAATRVRDERRELLPTWAEASRELVVHLGQLSRWNPPEILLEHPSHGLTHMSTICASEDLTPFEMIGYKPFDLLLTAYCAEYMFSDVGGEWVLDEDPESPTFARFLMGEHDAAHPNATVDVYAAVTTFLNEPKGRDLKKLLESLQDAMGAPAGVHDTSYP
;
A
#
# COMPACT_ATOMS: atom_id res chain seq x y z
N MET A 1 15.62 6.37 0.59
CA MET A 1 15.81 5.29 -0.40
C MET A 1 15.10 5.71 -1.67
N ALA A 2 15.71 5.52 -2.83
CA ALA A 2 15.00 5.64 -4.11
C ALA A 2 13.96 4.50 -4.17
N TYR A 3 12.80 4.81 -4.74
CA TYR A 3 11.70 3.87 -4.95
C TYR A 3 12.24 2.64 -5.68
N PRO A 4 12.30 1.46 -5.07
CA PRO A 4 13.08 0.41 -5.69
C PRO A 4 12.30 -0.27 -6.83
N PHE A 5 10.95 -0.28 -6.87
CA PHE A 5 10.24 -1.18 -7.78
C PHE A 5 8.88 -0.74 -8.37
N ASP A 6 8.70 0.52 -8.74
CA ASP A 6 7.68 0.97 -9.72
C ASP A 6 8.44 1.94 -10.61
N PRO A 7 8.38 1.79 -11.93
CA PRO A 7 9.27 2.55 -12.78
C PRO A 7 8.89 4.02 -12.65
N GLU A 8 9.89 4.89 -12.47
CA GLU A 8 9.72 6.36 -12.52
C GLU A 8 9.06 6.83 -13.84
N GLN A 9 8.86 5.92 -14.80
CA GLN A 9 8.22 6.12 -16.08
C GLN A 9 7.24 4.97 -16.35
N PRO A 10 6.01 5.26 -16.82
CA PRO A 10 5.10 4.21 -17.29
C PRO A 10 5.80 3.35 -18.36
N LEU A 11 5.46 2.05 -18.39
CA LEU A 11 5.95 1.18 -19.47
C LEU A 11 5.56 1.79 -20.82
N PRO A 12 6.47 1.82 -21.81
CA PRO A 12 6.18 2.43 -23.10
C PRO A 12 5.06 1.67 -23.81
N ASP A 13 4.03 2.40 -24.23
CA ASP A 13 2.89 1.88 -24.99
C ASP A 13 3.11 2.12 -26.51
N PRO A 14 2.99 1.09 -27.38
CA PRO A 14 2.73 -0.31 -27.08
C PRO A 14 3.99 -1.12 -26.77
N LEU A 15 3.89 -2.03 -25.81
CA LEU A 15 4.89 -3.07 -25.60
C LEU A 15 4.79 -4.14 -26.69
N THR A 16 5.94 -4.61 -27.19
CA THR A 16 5.95 -5.86 -27.97
C THR A 16 5.67 -7.05 -27.04
N PRO A 17 5.12 -8.18 -27.55
CA PRO A 17 4.87 -9.36 -26.72
C PRO A 17 6.10 -9.87 -25.96
N ASP A 18 7.28 -9.82 -26.59
CA ASP A 18 8.55 -10.21 -25.97
C ASP A 18 8.97 -9.22 -24.85
N ALA A 19 8.75 -7.93 -25.06
CA ALA A 19 9.03 -6.91 -24.05
C ALA A 19 8.09 -7.03 -22.85
N ALA A 20 6.79 -7.27 -23.10
CA ALA A 20 5.81 -7.52 -22.04
C ALA A 20 6.19 -8.76 -21.22
N THR A 21 6.50 -9.88 -21.89
CA THR A 21 6.93 -11.12 -21.24
C THR A 21 8.14 -10.89 -20.33
N ARG A 22 9.18 -10.23 -20.84
CA ARG A 22 10.38 -9.92 -20.06
C ARG A 22 10.07 -9.08 -18.83
N VAL A 23 9.30 -8.00 -18.98
CA VAL A 23 8.94 -7.11 -17.86
C VAL A 23 8.15 -7.87 -16.80
N ARG A 24 7.14 -8.66 -17.21
CA ARG A 24 6.37 -9.49 -16.27
C ARG A 24 7.27 -10.44 -15.49
N ASP A 25 8.15 -11.17 -16.18
CA ASP A 25 9.01 -12.17 -15.53
C ASP A 25 10.02 -11.50 -14.57
N GLU A 26 10.64 -10.39 -14.98
CA GLU A 26 11.51 -9.57 -14.11
C GLU A 26 10.76 -9.07 -12.86
N ARG A 27 9.50 -8.63 -13.01
CA ARG A 27 8.68 -8.14 -11.88
C ARG A 27 8.20 -9.26 -10.98
N ARG A 28 7.89 -10.44 -11.54
CA ARG A 28 7.50 -11.62 -10.78
C ARG A 28 8.62 -12.07 -9.84
N GLU A 29 9.86 -12.03 -10.30
CA GLU A 29 11.03 -12.36 -9.47
C GLU A 29 11.21 -11.40 -8.29
N LEU A 30 10.70 -10.17 -8.38
CA LEU A 30 10.82 -9.14 -7.35
C LEU A 30 9.69 -9.18 -6.31
N LEU A 31 8.59 -9.89 -6.58
CA LEU A 31 7.41 -9.92 -5.69
C LEU A 31 7.76 -10.34 -4.24
N PRO A 32 8.57 -11.39 -3.99
CA PRO A 32 8.92 -11.76 -2.61
C PRO A 32 9.75 -10.68 -1.91
N THR A 33 10.65 -10.02 -2.64
CA THR A 33 11.46 -8.91 -2.11
C THR A 33 10.60 -7.70 -1.78
N TRP A 34 9.58 -7.42 -2.60
CA TRP A 34 8.62 -6.35 -2.32
C TRP A 34 7.80 -6.64 -1.06
N ALA A 35 7.28 -7.86 -0.92
CA ALA A 35 6.50 -8.24 0.26
C ALA A 35 7.31 -8.05 1.55
N GLU A 36 8.57 -8.47 1.57
CA GLU A 36 9.46 -8.28 2.74
C GLU A 36 9.75 -6.79 2.99
N ALA A 37 10.14 -6.04 1.95
CA ALA A 37 10.43 -4.62 2.07
C ALA A 37 9.22 -3.80 2.55
N SER A 38 8.00 -4.17 2.12
CA SER A 38 6.76 -3.57 2.60
C SER A 38 6.60 -3.75 4.11
N ARG A 39 6.90 -4.93 4.63
CA ARG A 39 6.83 -5.20 6.09
C ARG A 39 7.89 -4.42 6.85
N GLU A 40 9.12 -4.36 6.32
CA GLU A 40 10.19 -3.54 6.91
C GLU A 40 9.80 -2.05 6.98
N LEU A 41 9.09 -1.53 5.98
CA LEU A 41 8.57 -0.16 6.00
C LEU A 41 7.54 0.06 7.13
N VAL A 42 6.67 -0.91 7.39
CA VAL A 42 5.71 -0.83 8.51
C VAL A 42 6.41 -0.92 9.86
N VAL A 43 7.44 -1.77 10.00
CA VAL A 43 8.27 -1.81 11.21
C VAL A 43 9.01 -0.48 11.40
N HIS A 44 9.54 0.10 10.32
CA HIS A 44 10.19 1.40 10.36
C HIS A 44 9.22 2.50 10.81
N LEU A 45 7.99 2.49 10.30
CA LEU A 45 6.91 3.36 10.80
C LEU A 45 6.68 3.14 12.30
N GLY A 46 6.70 1.89 12.76
CA GLY A 46 6.64 1.51 14.17
C GLY A 46 7.70 2.21 15.02
N GLN A 47 8.95 2.18 14.55
CA GLN A 47 10.10 2.83 15.19
C GLN A 47 9.96 4.36 15.22
N LEU A 48 9.60 4.96 14.08
CA LEU A 48 9.39 6.41 13.97
C LEU A 48 8.27 6.92 14.89
N SER A 49 7.27 6.07 15.12
CA SER A 49 6.11 6.34 15.99
C SER A 49 6.37 5.96 17.46
N ARG A 50 7.56 5.41 17.76
CA ARG A 50 8.00 4.97 19.10
C ARG A 50 7.13 3.86 19.72
N TRP A 51 6.56 3.00 18.89
CA TRP A 51 5.91 1.77 19.36
C TRP A 51 6.97 0.79 19.88
N ASN A 52 6.61 0.02 20.91
CA ASN A 52 7.50 -0.96 21.53
C ASN A 52 6.72 -2.23 21.92
N PRO A 53 6.91 -3.36 21.21
CA PRO A 53 7.79 -3.52 20.06
C PRO A 53 7.26 -2.77 18.81
N PRO A 54 8.13 -2.29 17.89
CA PRO A 54 7.69 -1.63 16.66
C PRO A 54 6.92 -2.56 15.72
N GLU A 55 7.19 -3.88 15.78
CA GLU A 55 6.52 -4.92 15.02
C GLU A 55 5.03 -5.06 15.36
N ILE A 56 4.56 -4.44 16.46
CA ILE A 56 3.14 -4.46 16.83
C ILE A 56 2.23 -3.91 15.72
N LEU A 57 2.74 -3.08 14.81
CA LEU A 57 1.97 -2.57 13.67
C LEU A 57 1.75 -3.60 12.57
N LEU A 58 2.54 -4.68 12.51
CA LEU A 58 2.29 -5.82 11.61
C LEU A 58 1.18 -6.72 12.15
N GLU A 59 1.08 -6.84 13.48
CA GLU A 59 0.06 -7.67 14.14
C GLU A 59 -1.26 -6.91 14.31
N HIS A 60 -1.16 -5.61 14.63
CA HIS A 60 -2.28 -4.73 14.95
C HIS A 60 -2.08 -3.35 14.27
N PRO A 61 -2.23 -3.27 12.93
CA PRO A 61 -2.04 -2.02 12.20
C PRO A 61 -3.01 -0.91 12.61
N SER A 62 -4.16 -1.25 13.22
CA SER A 62 -5.09 -0.29 13.84
C SER A 62 -4.45 0.60 14.90
N HIS A 63 -3.45 0.11 15.63
CA HIS A 63 -2.72 0.92 16.63
C HIS A 63 -2.07 2.16 15.99
N GLY A 64 -1.64 2.06 14.73
CA GLY A 64 -1.05 3.16 13.97
C GLY A 64 -2.05 4.18 13.43
N LEU A 65 -3.35 3.88 13.44
CA LEU A 65 -4.34 4.61 12.65
C LEU A 65 -4.48 6.08 13.07
N THR A 66 -4.57 6.33 14.38
CA THR A 66 -4.67 7.71 14.91
C THR A 66 -3.43 8.53 14.56
N HIS A 67 -2.26 7.91 14.65
CA HIS A 67 -0.98 8.55 14.34
C HIS A 67 -0.88 8.89 12.84
N MET A 68 -1.15 7.92 11.98
CA MET A 68 -1.12 8.12 10.52
C MET A 68 -2.19 9.10 10.05
N SER A 69 -3.39 9.06 10.62
CA SER A 69 -4.45 10.04 10.34
C SER A 69 -4.01 11.46 10.70
N THR A 70 -3.30 11.63 11.81
CA THR A 70 -2.77 12.94 12.23
C THR A 70 -1.75 13.47 11.23
N ILE A 71 -0.84 12.61 10.74
CA ILE A 71 0.15 13.00 9.73
C ILE A 71 -0.55 13.37 8.42
N CYS A 72 -1.48 12.53 7.95
CA CYS A 72 -2.20 12.75 6.69
C CYS A 72 -3.05 14.03 6.72
N ALA A 73 -3.63 14.38 7.87
CA ALA A 73 -4.35 15.62 8.05
C ALA A 73 -3.45 16.88 8.05
N SER A 74 -2.13 16.71 8.24
CA SER A 74 -1.18 17.83 8.25
C SER A 74 -1.09 18.50 6.89
N GLU A 75 -1.06 19.83 6.91
CA GLU A 75 -0.84 20.67 5.73
C GLU A 75 0.64 20.70 5.30
N ASP A 76 1.54 20.49 6.25
CA ASP A 76 2.98 20.52 6.07
C ASP A 76 3.57 19.20 6.57
N LEU A 77 4.18 18.45 5.65
CA LEU A 77 4.85 17.19 5.96
C LEU A 77 6.33 17.38 6.33
N THR A 78 6.88 18.58 6.14
CA THR A 78 8.30 18.88 6.38
C THR A 78 8.79 18.43 7.76
N PRO A 79 8.05 18.66 8.87
CA PRO A 79 8.49 18.19 10.19
C PRO A 79 8.63 16.67 10.28
N PHE A 80 7.74 15.93 9.61
CA PHE A 80 7.78 14.46 9.57
C PHE A 80 8.92 13.97 8.67
N GLU A 81 9.12 14.61 7.52
CA GLU A 81 10.25 14.30 6.63
C GLU A 81 11.60 14.47 7.33
N MET A 82 11.76 15.54 8.11
CA MET A 82 12.99 15.81 8.87
C MET A 82 13.33 14.73 9.91
N ILE A 83 12.33 13.99 10.40
CA ILE A 83 12.52 12.91 11.39
C ILE A 83 12.48 11.52 10.77
N GLY A 84 12.45 11.40 9.44
CA GLY A 84 12.65 10.14 8.73
C GLY A 84 11.43 9.55 8.04
N TYR A 85 10.27 10.23 8.02
CA TYR A 85 9.06 9.72 7.33
C TYR A 85 9.14 9.79 5.79
N LYS A 86 10.30 10.07 5.21
CA LYS A 86 10.48 10.12 3.76
C LYS A 86 11.07 8.79 3.26
N PRO A 87 10.50 8.17 2.21
CA PRO A 87 9.32 8.59 1.42
C PRO A 87 7.97 8.26 2.10
N PHE A 88 7.11 9.27 2.29
CA PHE A 88 5.87 9.14 3.07
C PHE A 88 4.77 8.39 2.32
N ASP A 89 4.67 8.60 1.01
CA ASP A 89 3.79 7.86 0.11
C ASP A 89 4.04 6.36 0.17
N LEU A 90 5.30 5.94 0.18
CA LEU A 90 5.68 4.53 0.31
C LEU A 90 5.37 3.96 1.70
N LEU A 91 5.67 4.70 2.78
CA LEU A 91 5.30 4.30 4.13
C LEU A 91 3.79 4.16 4.28
N LEU A 92 3.04 5.11 3.74
CA LEU A 92 1.58 5.10 3.77
C LEU A 92 1.00 3.97 2.92
N THR A 93 1.60 3.68 1.77
CA THR A 93 1.20 2.55 0.91
C THR A 93 1.40 1.21 1.61
N ALA A 94 2.59 0.98 2.18
CA ALA A 94 2.88 -0.23 2.94
C ALA A 94 1.96 -0.36 4.17
N TYR A 95 1.71 0.75 4.87
CA TYR A 95 0.81 0.78 6.02
C TYR A 95 -0.65 0.46 5.62
N CYS A 96 -1.17 1.07 4.56
CA CYS A 96 -2.53 0.80 4.09
C CYS A 96 -2.65 -0.66 3.64
N ALA A 97 -1.66 -1.21 2.93
CA ALA A 97 -1.66 -2.61 2.52
C ALA A 97 -1.65 -3.56 3.73
N GLU A 98 -0.79 -3.33 4.74
CA GLU A 98 -0.76 -4.16 5.94
C GLU A 98 -2.07 -4.05 6.75
N TYR A 99 -2.66 -2.85 6.82
CA TYR A 99 -3.98 -2.65 7.41
C TYR A 99 -5.03 -3.52 6.69
N MET A 100 -5.02 -3.48 5.36
CA MET A 100 -5.94 -4.27 4.54
C MET A 100 -5.69 -5.78 4.68
N PHE A 101 -4.44 -6.24 4.70
CA PHE A 101 -4.12 -7.66 4.95
C PHE A 101 -4.65 -8.14 6.30
N SER A 102 -4.57 -7.31 7.34
CA SER A 102 -5.08 -7.64 8.68
C SER A 102 -6.61 -7.68 8.71
N ASP A 103 -7.25 -6.75 8.01
CA ASP A 103 -8.69 -6.48 8.13
C ASP A 103 -9.55 -7.32 7.18
N VAL A 104 -9.18 -7.38 5.90
CA VAL A 104 -9.90 -8.14 4.87
C VAL A 104 -9.12 -9.38 4.42
N GLY A 105 -7.85 -9.54 4.80
CA GLY A 105 -7.01 -10.60 4.25
C GLY A 105 -6.38 -10.21 2.92
N GLY A 106 -5.61 -11.14 2.36
CA GLY A 106 -4.95 -10.97 1.07
C GLY A 106 -3.42 -10.89 1.16
N GLU A 107 -2.82 -10.59 0.02
CA GLU A 107 -1.37 -10.47 -0.13
C GLU A 107 -0.98 -9.54 -1.29
N TRP A 108 0.31 -9.23 -1.39
CA TRP A 108 0.84 -8.56 -2.57
C TRP A 108 0.83 -9.54 -3.75
N VAL A 109 0.27 -9.11 -4.87
CA VAL A 109 0.23 -9.84 -6.15
C VAL A 109 0.81 -9.00 -7.28
N LEU A 110 1.19 -9.64 -8.37
CA LEU A 110 1.62 -8.96 -9.60
C LEU A 110 0.44 -8.91 -10.59
N ASP A 111 0.19 -7.76 -11.20
CA ASP A 111 -0.67 -7.70 -12.37
C ASP A 111 0.05 -8.30 -13.58
N GLU A 112 -0.38 -9.48 -14.01
CA GLU A 112 0.24 -10.21 -15.11
C GLU A 112 -0.48 -10.05 -16.45
N ASP A 113 -1.62 -9.34 -16.47
CA ASP A 113 -2.43 -9.16 -17.69
C ASP A 113 -1.82 -8.06 -18.58
N PRO A 114 -1.28 -8.39 -19.76
CA PRO A 114 -0.66 -7.42 -20.66
C PRO A 114 -1.65 -6.38 -21.21
N GLU A 115 -2.95 -6.64 -21.16
CA GLU A 115 -3.99 -5.69 -21.59
C GLU A 115 -4.44 -4.77 -20.43
N SER A 116 -4.00 -5.06 -19.21
CA SER A 116 -4.36 -4.27 -18.02
C SER A 116 -3.63 -2.93 -17.98
N PRO A 117 -4.32 -1.83 -17.60
CA PRO A 117 -3.68 -0.53 -17.42
C PRO A 117 -2.66 -0.51 -16.27
N THR A 118 -2.67 -1.53 -15.40
CA THR A 118 -1.73 -1.70 -14.29
C THR A 118 -0.72 -2.82 -14.52
N PHE A 119 -0.55 -3.27 -15.78
CA PHE A 119 0.36 -4.36 -16.13
C PHE A 119 1.74 -4.20 -15.47
N ALA A 120 2.18 -5.30 -14.84
CA ALA A 120 3.44 -5.46 -14.14
C ALA A 120 3.63 -4.59 -12.88
N ARG A 121 2.54 -4.06 -12.31
CA ARG A 121 2.52 -3.40 -10.99
C ARG A 121 2.23 -4.39 -9.88
N PHE A 122 2.71 -4.06 -8.67
CA PHE A 122 2.32 -4.77 -7.46
C PHE A 122 0.99 -4.23 -6.94
N LEU A 123 0.01 -5.11 -6.85
CA LEU A 123 -1.34 -4.81 -6.39
C LEU A 123 -1.62 -5.58 -5.10
N MET A 124 -2.63 -5.15 -4.36
CA MET A 124 -3.21 -5.98 -3.31
C MET A 124 -4.20 -6.95 -3.94
N GLY A 125 -4.13 -8.23 -3.57
CA GLY A 125 -5.05 -9.29 -4.04
C GLY A 125 -5.66 -10.10 -2.90
N GLU A 126 -6.83 -10.67 -3.18
CA GLU A 126 -7.69 -11.57 -2.40
C GLU A 126 -8.41 -11.05 -1.13
N HIS A 127 -9.75 -11.08 -1.21
CA HIS A 127 -10.70 -11.25 -0.10
C HIS A 127 -11.94 -12.06 -0.56
N ASP A 128 -12.40 -11.86 -1.81
CA ASP A 128 -13.71 -12.37 -2.23
C ASP A 128 -13.67 -13.75 -2.93
N ALA A 129 -14.25 -14.77 -2.31
CA ALA A 129 -14.52 -16.07 -2.93
C ALA A 129 -15.52 -16.01 -4.10
N ALA A 130 -16.33 -14.95 -4.20
CA ALA A 130 -17.24 -14.67 -5.31
C ALA A 130 -16.57 -13.89 -6.46
N HIS A 131 -15.47 -13.17 -6.18
CA HIS A 131 -14.65 -12.46 -7.17
C HIS A 131 -13.15 -12.72 -6.93
N PRO A 132 -12.67 -13.94 -7.22
CA PRO A 132 -11.30 -14.39 -6.88
C PRO A 132 -10.17 -13.63 -7.56
N ASN A 133 -10.49 -12.66 -8.43
CA ASN A 133 -9.52 -11.86 -9.18
C ASN A 133 -9.62 -10.36 -8.84
N ALA A 134 -10.32 -9.97 -7.78
CA ALA A 134 -10.36 -8.58 -7.35
C ALA A 134 -8.96 -8.15 -6.87
N THR A 135 -8.43 -7.10 -7.50
CA THR A 135 -7.14 -6.50 -7.14
C THR A 135 -7.29 -4.99 -7.01
N VAL A 136 -6.47 -4.41 -6.13
CA VAL A 136 -6.48 -2.96 -5.86
C VAL A 136 -5.06 -2.39 -5.93
N ASP A 137 -4.90 -1.31 -6.71
CA ASP A 137 -3.67 -0.52 -6.76
C ASP A 137 -3.63 0.46 -5.57
N VAL A 138 -3.12 -0.02 -4.44
CA VAL A 138 -3.02 0.75 -3.18
C VAL A 138 -2.12 1.98 -3.37
N TYR A 139 -1.06 1.88 -4.19
CA TYR A 139 -0.16 2.98 -4.44
C TYR A 139 -0.85 4.12 -5.21
N ALA A 140 -1.61 3.78 -6.26
CA ALA A 140 -2.40 4.76 -7.01
C ALA A 140 -3.45 5.43 -6.12
N ALA A 141 -4.11 4.67 -5.23
CA ALA A 141 -5.06 5.21 -4.27
C ALA A 141 -4.39 6.17 -3.29
N VAL A 142 -3.23 5.81 -2.73
CA VAL A 142 -2.45 6.67 -1.82
C VAL A 142 -1.96 7.93 -2.52
N THR A 143 -1.48 7.83 -3.76
CA THR A 143 -1.03 8.99 -4.53
C THR A 143 -2.19 9.95 -4.81
N THR A 144 -3.36 9.41 -5.16
CA THR A 144 -4.58 10.21 -5.34
C THR A 144 -4.96 10.90 -4.04
N PHE A 145 -5.02 10.15 -2.93
CA PHE A 145 -5.30 10.66 -1.60
C PHE A 145 -4.33 11.77 -1.17
N LEU A 146 -3.03 11.62 -1.41
CA LEU A 146 -2.04 12.64 -1.04
C LEU A 146 -2.18 13.93 -1.87
N ASN A 147 -2.75 13.85 -3.07
CA ASN A 147 -3.04 15.00 -3.93
C ASN A 147 -4.38 15.69 -3.61
N GLU A 148 -5.21 15.11 -2.72
CA GLU A 148 -6.46 15.74 -2.29
C GLU A 148 -6.21 17.02 -1.47
N PRO A 149 -7.19 17.95 -1.45
CA PRO A 149 -7.12 19.11 -0.57
C PRO A 149 -6.98 18.74 0.91
N LYS A 150 -6.58 19.72 1.73
CA LYS A 150 -6.42 19.59 3.18
C LYS A 150 -7.67 19.03 3.86
N GLY A 151 -7.47 18.27 4.94
CA GLY A 151 -8.54 17.54 5.62
C GLY A 151 -8.74 16.11 5.12
N ARG A 152 -7.69 15.53 4.52
CA ARG A 152 -7.61 14.14 4.07
C ARG A 152 -8.01 13.18 5.19
N ASP A 153 -8.95 12.30 4.90
CA ASP A 153 -9.50 11.35 5.86
C ASP A 153 -8.98 9.94 5.54
N LEU A 154 -7.95 9.52 6.29
CA LEU A 154 -7.33 8.20 6.09
C LEU A 154 -8.33 7.06 6.27
N LYS A 155 -9.36 7.23 7.12
CA LYS A 155 -10.39 6.19 7.30
C LYS A 155 -11.21 6.01 6.02
N LYS A 156 -11.56 7.11 5.36
CA LYS A 156 -12.27 7.03 4.07
C LYS A 156 -11.42 6.38 2.98
N LEU A 157 -10.11 6.61 2.98
CA LEU A 157 -9.20 5.88 2.07
C LEU A 157 -9.28 4.38 2.35
N LEU A 158 -9.14 3.95 3.60
CA LEU A 158 -9.21 2.53 3.98
C LEU A 158 -10.58 1.91 3.62
N GLU A 159 -11.68 2.60 3.93
CA GLU A 159 -13.04 2.18 3.54
C GLU A 159 -13.17 2.03 2.02
N SER A 160 -12.61 2.96 1.24
CA SER A 160 -12.64 2.87 -0.22
C SER A 160 -11.82 1.69 -0.77
N LEU A 161 -10.73 1.32 -0.09
CA LEU A 161 -9.92 0.15 -0.44
C LEU A 161 -10.68 -1.14 -0.10
N GLN A 162 -11.38 -1.20 1.05
CA GLN A 162 -12.25 -2.31 1.43
C GLN A 162 -13.38 -2.51 0.42
N ASP A 163 -14.09 -1.44 0.07
CA ASP A 163 -15.15 -1.46 -0.93
C ASP A 163 -14.64 -1.93 -2.29
N ALA A 164 -13.46 -1.48 -2.71
CA ALA A 164 -12.84 -1.89 -3.97
C ALA A 164 -12.44 -3.38 -3.99
N MET A 165 -12.11 -3.95 -2.82
CA MET A 165 -11.87 -5.38 -2.64
C MET A 165 -13.16 -6.20 -2.47
N GLY A 166 -14.34 -5.56 -2.49
CA GLY A 166 -15.63 -6.21 -2.26
C GLY A 166 -15.86 -6.62 -0.80
N ALA A 167 -15.03 -6.14 0.13
CA ALA A 167 -15.19 -6.37 1.56
C ALA A 167 -16.23 -5.40 2.15
N PRO A 168 -16.93 -5.75 3.24
CA PRO A 168 -17.76 -4.80 3.96
C PRO A 168 -16.94 -3.60 4.45
N ALA A 169 -17.29 -2.38 4.05
CA ALA A 169 -16.63 -1.18 4.57
C ALA A 169 -16.84 -1.02 6.08
N GLY A 170 -15.74 -0.74 6.77
CA GLY A 170 -15.68 -0.49 8.20
C GLY A 170 -14.24 -0.55 8.68
N VAL A 171 -13.69 0.58 9.11
CA VAL A 171 -12.36 0.61 9.73
C VAL A 171 -12.46 -0.05 11.11
N HIS A 172 -12.02 -1.30 11.21
CA HIS A 172 -12.10 -2.04 12.46
C HIS A 172 -10.96 -1.68 13.39
N ASP A 173 -11.34 -1.36 14.63
CA ASP A 173 -10.40 -1.29 15.72
C ASP A 173 -10.10 -2.72 16.20
N THR A 174 -9.06 -3.34 15.63
CA THR A 174 -8.58 -4.66 16.09
C THR A 174 -7.77 -4.57 17.38
N SER A 175 -7.73 -3.41 18.03
CA SER A 175 -6.94 -3.20 19.25
C SER A 175 -7.48 -3.96 20.46
N TYR A 176 -8.72 -4.49 20.46
CA TYR A 176 -9.27 -5.29 21.58
C TYR A 176 -10.32 -6.33 21.11
N PRO A 177 -10.48 -7.49 21.81
CA PRO A 177 -10.16 -7.69 23.23
C PRO A 177 -8.85 -8.41 23.60
#